data_AF-A0A497M119-F1
#
_entry.id   AF-A0A497M119-F1
#
_cell.length_a   1.000
_cell.length_b   1.000
_cell.length_c   1.000
_cell.angle_alpha   90.00
_cell.angle_beta   90.00
_cell.angle_gamma   90.00
#
_symmetry.space_group_name_H-M   'P 1'
#
loop_
_entity.id
_entity.type
_entity.pdbx_description
1 polymer ?
#
loop_
_entity_poly.entity_id
_entity_poly.type
_entity_poly.pdbx_seq_one_letter_code
_entity_poly.pdbx_strand_id
1 'polypeptide(L)'
;MDRQRILAMHNLYVCIAEINRVKQAIINGRLWEYLRLKSQSHPALFQALKKLKEYAAYLEEHSSLTKKSGLFFFDAVDLARPEVVRHRKRLEERYSPPEKAETLILLPQTAEKPFHKSKEYRRIVKILRKEALEKLENAHLCFYAAPFGVVPIELDETYPLSQYEIALPIDLETKRYVAEQVANYIKKSGYKEIIFVEDRENWNEVVTEACERACKKRKIPLKVLSGNRWGKP
;
A
#
# COMPACT_ATOMS: atom_id res chain seq x y z
N MET A 1 18.64 39.41 -35.29
CA MET A 1 17.89 39.61 -34.03
C MET A 1 16.62 38.73 -33.95
N ASP A 2 16.01 38.37 -35.08
CA ASP A 2 14.72 37.66 -35.08
C ASP A 2 14.78 36.23 -34.52
N ARG A 3 15.85 35.46 -34.80
CA ARG A 3 16.00 34.09 -34.26
C ARG A 3 16.03 34.06 -32.73
N GLN A 4 16.79 34.96 -32.10
CA GLN A 4 16.87 35.06 -30.64
C GLN A 4 15.51 35.44 -30.04
N ARG A 5 14.80 36.39 -30.64
CA ARG A 5 13.45 36.80 -30.22
C ARG A 5 12.45 35.65 -30.34
N ILE A 6 12.47 34.91 -31.45
CA ILE A 6 11.59 33.76 -31.68
C ILE A 6 11.88 32.64 -30.66
N LEU A 7 13.15 32.31 -30.42
CA LEU A 7 13.54 31.31 -29.42
C LEU A 7 13.13 31.73 -28.00
N ALA A 8 13.34 32.99 -27.63
CA ALA A 8 12.93 33.50 -26.32
C ALA A 8 11.40 33.42 -26.14
N MET A 9 10.63 33.79 -27.18
CA MET A 9 9.17 33.71 -27.16
C MET A 9 8.68 32.26 -27.05
N HIS A 10 9.30 31.34 -27.81
CA HIS A 10 9.01 29.91 -27.71
C HIS A 10 9.26 29.39 -26.29
N ASN A 11 10.43 29.69 -25.71
CA ASN A 11 10.78 29.28 -24.35
C ASN A 11 9.78 29.82 -23.32
N LEU A 12 9.35 31.08 -23.46
CA LEU A 12 8.32 31.66 -22.59
C LEU A 12 7.00 30.89 -22.68
N TYR A 13 6.54 30.57 -23.89
CA TYR A 13 5.32 29.77 -24.07
C TYR A 13 5.44 28.37 -23.47
N VAL A 14 6.61 27.73 -23.60
CA VAL A 14 6.89 26.43 -22.97
C VAL A 14 6.79 26.53 -21.44
N CYS A 15 7.39 27.57 -20.84
CA CYS A 15 7.31 27.79 -19.38
C CYS A 15 5.86 28.01 -18.91
N ILE A 16 5.08 28.84 -19.62
CA ILE A 16 3.67 29.10 -19.28
C ILE A 16 2.85 27.81 -19.40
N ALA A 17 3.04 27.05 -20.47
CA ALA A 17 2.35 25.77 -20.67
C ALA A 17 2.69 24.78 -19.54
N GLU A 18 3.93 24.75 -19.08
CA GLU A 18 4.35 23.90 -17.97
C GLU A 18 3.68 24.29 -16.64
N ILE A 19 3.63 25.59 -16.31
CA ILE A 19 2.92 26.09 -15.13
C ILE A 19 1.44 25.69 -15.19
N ASN A 20 0.80 25.80 -16.36
CA ASN A 20 -0.59 25.40 -16.53
C ASN A 20 -0.78 23.89 -16.31
N ARG A 21 0.13 23.03 -16.79
CA ARG A 21 0.09 21.59 -16.51
C ARG A 21 0.24 21.28 -15.03
N VAL A 22 1.15 21.96 -14.32
CA VAL A 22 1.31 21.82 -12.86
C VAL A 22 0.01 22.19 -12.15
N LYS A 23 -0.60 23.34 -12.49
CA LYS A 23 -1.88 23.77 -11.91
C LYS A 23 -2.98 22.73 -12.15
N GLN A 24 -3.08 22.19 -13.36
CA GLN A 24 -4.05 21.14 -13.67
C GLN A 24 -3.78 19.85 -12.90
N ALA A 25 -2.51 19.46 -12.74
CA ALA A 25 -2.15 18.30 -11.92
C ALA A 25 -2.54 18.49 -10.45
N ILE A 26 -2.41 19.70 -9.90
CA ILE A 26 -2.88 20.04 -8.55
C ILE A 26 -4.41 19.90 -8.46
N ILE A 27 -5.15 20.53 -9.39
CA ILE A 27 -6.63 20.50 -9.43
C ILE A 27 -7.15 19.06 -9.50
N ASN A 28 -6.49 18.20 -10.29
CA ASN A 28 -6.87 16.80 -10.46
C ASN A 28 -6.37 15.89 -9.32
N GLY A 29 -5.58 16.41 -8.37
CA GLY A 29 -4.97 15.62 -7.30
C GLY A 29 -3.84 14.69 -7.76
N ARG A 30 -3.29 14.93 -8.95
CA ARG A 30 -2.28 14.08 -9.64
C ARG A 30 -0.89 14.71 -9.74
N LEU A 31 -0.57 15.63 -8.82
CA LEU A 31 0.73 16.31 -8.84
C LEU A 31 1.90 15.33 -8.66
N TRP A 32 1.73 14.31 -7.84
CA TRP A 32 2.78 13.31 -7.61
C TRP A 32 3.07 12.50 -8.87
N GLU A 33 2.03 12.03 -9.56
CA GLU A 33 2.14 11.33 -10.84
C GLU A 33 2.83 12.21 -11.88
N TYR A 34 2.45 13.49 -11.94
CA TYR A 34 3.06 14.45 -12.85
C TYR A 34 4.56 14.67 -12.54
N LEU A 35 4.90 14.83 -11.26
CA LEU A 35 6.28 14.98 -10.81
C LEU A 35 7.10 13.74 -11.16
N ARG A 36 6.54 12.54 -10.97
CA ARG A 36 7.20 11.28 -11.33
C ARG A 36 7.45 11.17 -12.82
N LEU A 37 6.46 11.49 -13.66
CA LEU A 37 6.64 11.54 -15.12
C LEU A 37 7.79 12.49 -15.52
N LYS A 38 7.87 13.67 -14.88
CA LYS A 38 8.93 14.64 -15.16
C LYS A 38 10.29 14.19 -14.65
N SER A 39 10.34 13.50 -13.52
CA SER A 39 11.59 13.04 -12.92
C SER A 39 12.36 12.05 -13.79
N GLN A 40 11.66 11.31 -14.66
CA GLN A 40 12.27 10.34 -15.59
C GLN A 40 13.04 11.00 -16.74
N SER A 41 12.93 12.32 -16.93
CA SER A 41 13.61 13.02 -18.01
C SER A 41 15.13 13.12 -17.84
N HIS A 42 15.64 13.04 -16.59
CA HIS A 42 17.07 13.12 -16.31
C HIS A 42 17.42 12.43 -14.98
N PRO A 43 18.54 11.70 -14.86
CA PRO A 43 18.92 11.01 -13.63
C PRO A 43 18.95 11.89 -12.38
N ALA A 44 19.43 13.13 -12.50
CA ALA A 44 19.46 14.08 -11.37
C ALA A 44 18.05 14.44 -10.86
N LEU A 45 17.04 14.52 -11.73
CA LEU A 45 15.66 14.79 -11.33
C LEU A 45 15.04 13.57 -10.67
N PHE A 46 15.31 12.37 -11.18
CA PHE A 46 14.88 11.13 -10.54
C PHE A 46 15.53 10.93 -9.16
N GLN A 47 16.82 11.29 -9.03
CA GLN A 47 17.50 11.32 -7.72
C GLN A 47 16.84 12.33 -6.76
N ALA A 48 16.46 13.52 -7.25
CA ALA A 48 15.74 14.50 -6.44
C ALA A 48 14.38 13.96 -5.96
N LEU A 49 13.62 13.27 -6.82
CA LEU A 49 12.39 12.59 -6.43
C LEU A 49 12.65 11.53 -5.35
N LYS A 50 13.69 10.70 -5.49
CA LYS A 50 14.05 9.72 -4.46
C LYS A 50 14.39 10.36 -3.11
N LYS A 51 15.01 11.54 -3.11
CA LYS A 51 15.32 12.30 -1.88
C LYS A 51 14.09 12.88 -1.19
N LEU A 52 12.97 13.07 -1.90
CA LEU A 52 11.73 13.56 -1.26
C LEU A 52 11.24 12.67 -0.12
N LYS A 53 11.62 11.38 -0.09
CA LYS A 53 11.30 10.48 1.02
C LYS A 53 11.80 10.98 2.38
N GLU A 54 12.90 11.74 2.40
CA GLU A 54 13.46 12.34 3.62
C GLU A 54 12.50 13.38 4.22
N TYR A 55 11.63 13.96 3.38
CA TYR A 55 10.63 14.96 3.74
C TYR A 55 9.21 14.36 3.83
N ALA A 56 9.08 13.03 3.83
CA ALA A 56 7.78 12.35 3.80
C ALA A 56 6.84 12.80 4.93
N ALA A 57 7.36 13.06 6.14
CA ALA A 57 6.55 13.55 7.26
C ALA A 57 5.99 14.96 7.00
N TYR A 58 6.82 15.87 6.49
CA TYR A 58 6.41 17.23 6.14
C TYR A 58 5.38 17.22 5.00
N LEU A 59 5.62 16.43 3.96
CA LEU A 59 4.70 16.29 2.83
C LEU A 59 3.36 15.71 3.27
N GLU A 60 3.36 14.75 4.19
CA GLU A 60 2.15 14.13 4.72
C GLU A 60 1.28 15.11 5.50
N GLU A 61 1.88 15.97 6.33
CA GLU A 61 1.17 16.99 7.11
C GLU A 61 0.46 18.02 6.21
N HIS A 62 1.08 18.39 5.09
CA HIS A 62 0.58 19.45 4.19
C HIS A 62 -0.23 18.91 3.00
N SER A 63 -0.49 17.61 2.94
CA SER A 63 -1.25 17.00 1.84
C SER A 63 -2.72 16.82 2.18
N SER A 64 -3.60 16.98 1.20
CA SER A 64 -5.04 16.74 1.38
C SER A 64 -5.33 15.33 1.90
N LEU A 65 -6.38 15.19 2.72
CA LEU A 65 -6.78 13.90 3.28
C LEU A 65 -7.38 12.97 2.24
N THR A 66 -8.19 13.55 1.35
CA THR A 66 -8.86 12.84 0.26
C THR A 66 -8.58 13.53 -1.07
N LYS A 67 -8.74 12.78 -2.16
CA LYS A 67 -8.64 13.29 -3.54
C LYS A 67 -9.80 12.75 -4.37
N LYS A 68 -10.12 13.44 -5.46
CA LYS A 68 -11.21 13.05 -6.37
C LYS A 68 -10.86 11.83 -7.25
N SER A 69 -9.58 11.58 -7.47
CA SER A 69 -9.07 10.48 -8.31
C SER A 69 -8.40 9.41 -7.46
N GLY A 70 -8.43 8.18 -7.97
CA GLY A 70 -7.59 7.10 -7.45
C GLY A 70 -6.10 7.38 -7.70
N LEU A 71 -5.26 6.73 -6.90
CA LEU A 71 -3.80 6.89 -6.90
C LEU A 71 -3.12 5.86 -7.80
N PHE A 72 -1.98 6.23 -8.39
CA PHE A 72 -1.15 5.30 -9.16
C PHE A 72 0.20 5.07 -8.50
N PHE A 73 0.51 3.81 -8.21
CA PHE A 73 1.78 3.37 -7.67
C PHE A 73 2.49 2.53 -8.71
N PHE A 74 3.78 2.78 -8.96
CA PHE A 74 4.50 1.97 -9.93
C PHE A 74 5.80 1.35 -9.40
N ASP A 75 6.42 1.91 -8.37
CA ASP A 75 7.55 1.28 -7.69
C ASP A 75 7.71 1.81 -6.25
N ALA A 76 8.74 1.34 -5.55
CA ALA A 76 9.06 1.72 -4.19
C ALA A 76 9.29 3.23 -3.95
N VAL A 77 9.55 4.03 -5.00
CA VAL A 77 9.65 5.50 -4.84
C VAL A 77 8.31 6.08 -4.39
N ASP A 78 7.20 5.47 -4.79
CA ASP A 78 5.86 5.90 -4.38
C ASP A 78 5.51 5.55 -2.92
N LEU A 79 6.34 4.77 -2.21
CA LEU A 79 6.15 4.51 -0.77
C LEU A 79 6.31 5.78 0.08
N ALA A 80 7.02 6.79 -0.45
CA ALA A 80 7.17 8.09 0.17
C ALA A 80 5.93 8.98 0.05
N ARG A 81 4.88 8.52 -0.66
CA ARG A 81 3.65 9.29 -0.85
C ARG A 81 2.98 9.59 0.50
N PRO A 82 2.46 10.82 0.68
CA PRO A 82 1.69 11.23 1.84
C PRO A 82 0.66 10.20 2.31
N GLU A 83 -0.08 9.59 1.38
CA GLU A 83 -1.17 8.70 1.71
C GLU A 83 -0.70 7.37 2.30
N VAL A 84 0.44 6.84 1.83
CA VAL A 84 1.05 5.61 2.38
C VAL A 84 1.61 5.88 3.77
N VAL A 85 2.32 7.00 3.92
CA VAL A 85 2.88 7.45 5.20
C VAL A 85 1.78 7.67 6.23
N ARG A 86 0.70 8.34 5.82
CA ARG A 86 -0.47 8.63 6.66
C ARG A 86 -1.18 7.37 7.11
N HIS A 87 -1.42 6.42 6.20
CA HIS A 87 -2.03 5.14 6.54
C HIS A 87 -1.21 4.43 7.61
N ARG A 88 0.11 4.32 7.41
CA ARG A 88 1.02 3.70 8.38
C ARG A 88 0.95 4.39 9.75
N LYS A 89 1.07 5.72 9.80
CA LYS A 89 1.00 6.49 11.06
C LYS A 89 -0.35 6.29 11.76
N ARG A 90 -1.46 6.41 11.04
CA ARG A 90 -2.81 6.30 11.62
C ARG A 90 -3.14 4.88 12.09
N LEU A 91 -2.71 3.87 11.34
CA LEU A 91 -2.85 2.47 11.75
C LEU A 91 -2.07 2.19 13.05
N GLU A 92 -0.93 2.86 13.24
CA GLU A 92 -0.12 2.71 14.44
C GLU A 92 -0.65 3.52 15.65
N GLU A 93 -1.06 4.76 15.42
CA GLU A 93 -1.35 5.73 16.50
C GLU A 93 -2.83 5.81 16.87
N ARG A 94 -3.73 5.48 15.94
CA ARG A 94 -5.17 5.78 16.08
C ARG A 94 -6.08 4.57 15.93
N TYR A 95 -5.60 3.52 15.26
CA TYR A 95 -6.39 2.32 15.07
C TYR A 95 -6.29 1.41 16.28
N SER A 96 -7.44 0.97 16.78
CA SER A 96 -7.55 -0.07 17.79
C SER A 96 -8.27 -1.27 17.17
N PRO A 97 -7.69 -2.48 17.23
CA PRO A 97 -8.39 -3.67 16.77
C PRO A 97 -9.67 -3.95 17.55
N PRO A 98 -10.60 -4.77 17.01
CA PRO A 98 -11.79 -5.18 17.73
C PRO A 98 -11.46 -5.82 19.08
N GLU A 99 -12.13 -5.39 20.15
CA GLU A 99 -11.80 -5.78 21.54
C GLU A 99 -11.85 -7.30 21.80
N LYS A 100 -12.76 -8.00 21.12
CA LYS A 100 -12.96 -9.45 21.26
C LYS A 100 -12.03 -10.28 20.38
N ALA A 101 -11.22 -9.65 19.54
CA ALA A 101 -10.40 -10.36 18.58
C ALA A 101 -9.14 -10.95 19.23
N GLU A 102 -9.14 -12.26 19.44
CA GLU A 102 -8.00 -12.99 19.97
C GLU A 102 -7.07 -13.52 18.87
N THR A 103 -7.62 -13.77 17.67
CA THR A 103 -6.90 -14.33 16.53
C THR A 103 -6.78 -13.31 15.41
N LEU A 104 -5.58 -13.12 14.87
CA LEU A 104 -5.37 -12.33 13.66
C LEU A 104 -5.31 -13.23 12.43
N ILE A 105 -6.14 -12.95 11.44
CA ILE A 105 -6.09 -13.63 10.14
C ILE A 105 -5.55 -12.65 9.10
N LEU A 106 -4.37 -12.95 8.56
CA LEU A 106 -3.72 -12.17 7.50
C LEU A 106 -3.97 -12.81 6.13
N LEU A 107 -4.62 -12.06 5.26
CA LEU A 107 -5.00 -12.45 3.90
C LEU A 107 -4.20 -11.67 2.85
N PRO A 108 -3.83 -12.28 1.71
CA PRO A 108 -3.23 -11.52 0.62
C PRO A 108 -4.23 -10.53 0.01
N GLN A 109 -3.72 -9.43 -0.55
CA GLN A 109 -4.52 -8.57 -1.42
C GLN A 109 -5.14 -9.37 -2.57
N THR A 110 -6.35 -9.00 -2.98
CA THR A 110 -7.05 -9.60 -4.12
C THR A 110 -7.00 -8.67 -5.33
N ALA A 111 -7.39 -9.16 -6.51
CA ALA A 111 -7.38 -8.38 -7.73
C ALA A 111 -8.41 -7.24 -7.72
N GLU A 112 -9.59 -7.50 -7.15
CA GLU A 112 -10.66 -6.53 -7.02
C GLU A 112 -10.58 -5.79 -5.67
N LYS A 113 -10.80 -4.47 -5.70
CA LYS A 113 -10.92 -3.63 -4.50
C LYS A 113 -12.35 -3.09 -4.40
N PRO A 114 -12.92 -2.97 -3.19
CA PRO A 114 -12.37 -3.37 -1.90
C PRO A 114 -12.22 -4.90 -1.78
N PHE A 115 -11.20 -5.35 -1.05
CA PHE A 115 -10.76 -6.75 -1.08
C PHE A 115 -11.84 -7.72 -0.58
N HIS A 116 -12.65 -7.32 0.40
CA HIS A 116 -13.71 -8.17 0.94
C HIS A 116 -14.85 -8.48 -0.05
N LYS A 117 -14.98 -7.74 -1.16
CA LYS A 117 -16.00 -8.00 -2.19
C LYS A 117 -15.56 -9.05 -3.21
N SER A 118 -14.25 -9.32 -3.29
CA SER A 118 -13.67 -10.20 -4.30
C SER A 118 -14.18 -11.65 -4.16
N LYS A 119 -14.13 -12.39 -5.26
CA LYS A 119 -14.51 -13.82 -5.28
C LYS A 119 -13.49 -14.67 -4.52
N GLU A 120 -12.22 -14.31 -4.63
CA GLU A 120 -11.08 -14.95 -3.94
C GLU A 120 -11.27 -14.85 -2.43
N TYR A 121 -11.58 -13.67 -1.89
CA TYR A 121 -11.87 -13.49 -0.47
C TYR A 121 -13.02 -14.40 -0.02
N ARG A 122 -14.14 -14.41 -0.74
CA ARG A 122 -15.31 -15.25 -0.41
C ARG A 122 -14.96 -16.74 -0.38
N ARG A 123 -14.09 -17.20 -1.30
CA ARG A 123 -13.59 -18.59 -1.31
C ARG A 123 -12.72 -18.88 -0.09
N ILE A 124 -11.77 -18.00 0.22
CA ILE A 124 -10.86 -18.16 1.36
C ILE A 124 -11.65 -18.22 2.67
N VAL A 125 -12.57 -17.29 2.90
CA VAL A 125 -13.40 -17.29 4.11
C VAL A 125 -14.27 -18.55 4.22
N LYS A 126 -14.80 -19.06 3.10
CA LYS A 126 -15.60 -20.30 3.11
C LYS A 126 -14.78 -21.52 3.56
N ILE A 127 -13.52 -21.61 3.13
CA ILE A 127 -12.64 -22.71 3.54
C ILE A 127 -12.14 -22.50 4.98
N LEU A 128 -11.81 -21.27 5.37
CA LEU A 128 -11.47 -20.94 6.77
C LEU A 128 -12.62 -21.30 7.72
N ARG A 129 -13.87 -21.05 7.33
CA ARG A 129 -15.05 -21.49 8.10
C ARG A 129 -15.08 -23.00 8.30
N LYS A 130 -14.75 -23.79 7.28
CA LYS A 130 -14.73 -25.26 7.40
C LYS A 130 -13.61 -25.77 8.30
N GLU A 131 -12.43 -25.16 8.23
CA GLU A 131 -11.25 -25.63 8.99
C GLU A 131 -11.14 -25.06 10.40
N ALA A 132 -11.76 -23.90 10.67
CA ALA A 132 -11.53 -23.13 11.89
C ALA A 132 -12.85 -22.49 12.40
N LEU A 133 -13.94 -23.25 12.35
CA LEU A 133 -15.32 -22.78 12.58
C LEU A 133 -15.49 -22.01 13.91
N GLU A 134 -14.76 -22.38 14.96
CA GLU A 134 -14.76 -21.69 16.27
C GLU A 134 -13.93 -20.41 16.32
N LYS A 135 -12.92 -20.26 15.45
CA LYS A 135 -11.95 -19.13 15.53
C LYS A 135 -12.44 -17.86 14.85
N LEU A 136 -13.45 -17.96 13.98
CA LEU A 136 -13.93 -16.83 13.19
C LEU A 136 -14.77 -15.82 13.98
N GLU A 137 -15.43 -16.23 15.06
CA GLU A 137 -16.23 -15.31 15.88
C GLU A 137 -15.36 -14.28 16.63
N ASN A 138 -14.12 -14.65 16.95
CA ASN A 138 -13.12 -13.82 17.62
C ASN A 138 -11.89 -13.56 16.72
N ALA A 139 -12.08 -13.60 15.40
CA ALA A 139 -11.02 -13.30 14.44
C ALA A 139 -11.08 -11.85 13.98
N HIS A 140 -9.92 -11.20 13.94
CA HIS A 140 -9.73 -9.96 13.21
C HIS A 140 -9.11 -10.24 11.84
N LEU A 141 -9.82 -9.84 10.78
CA LEU A 141 -9.41 -10.03 9.40
C LEU A 141 -8.63 -8.82 8.91
N CYS A 142 -7.43 -9.04 8.42
CA CYS A 142 -6.58 -8.02 7.84
C CYS A 142 -6.01 -8.51 6.51
N PHE A 143 -5.89 -7.61 5.55
CA PHE A 143 -5.16 -7.85 4.31
C PHE A 143 -3.72 -7.37 4.45
N TYR A 144 -2.76 -8.03 3.78
CA TYR A 144 -1.46 -7.44 3.48
C TYR A 144 -1.43 -7.06 2.00
N ALA A 145 -1.30 -5.75 1.76
CA ALA A 145 -1.47 -5.15 0.44
C ALA A 145 -0.37 -4.14 0.15
N ALA A 146 0.20 -4.19 -1.05
CA ALA A 146 1.06 -3.14 -1.57
C ALA A 146 0.17 -1.97 -2.01
N PRO A 147 0.58 -0.72 -1.76
CA PRO A 147 1.76 -0.28 -1.00
C PRO A 147 1.52 -0.12 0.51
N PHE A 148 0.30 -0.31 1.00
CA PHE A 148 -0.12 0.17 2.33
C PHE A 148 0.32 -0.69 3.52
N GLY A 149 0.76 -1.93 3.29
CA GLY A 149 1.08 -2.85 4.37
C GLY A 149 -0.16 -3.56 4.87
N VAL A 150 -0.41 -3.52 6.18
CA VAL A 150 -1.60 -4.12 6.78
C VAL A 150 -2.81 -3.22 6.56
N VAL A 151 -3.91 -3.81 6.10
CA VAL A 151 -5.19 -3.16 5.85
C VAL A 151 -6.29 -3.95 6.57
N PRO A 152 -6.78 -3.47 7.72
CA PRO A 152 -7.94 -4.06 8.38
C PRO A 152 -9.17 -4.04 7.47
N ILE A 153 -10.02 -5.06 7.55
CA ILE A 153 -11.23 -5.15 6.73
C ILE A 153 -12.18 -3.96 6.96
N GLU A 154 -12.19 -3.42 8.17
CA GLU A 154 -12.97 -2.25 8.59
C GLU A 154 -12.58 -0.98 7.83
N LEU A 155 -11.37 -0.94 7.25
CA LEU A 155 -10.82 0.21 6.56
C LEU A 155 -10.72 0.01 5.04
N ASP A 156 -10.98 -1.18 4.50
CA ASP A 156 -10.64 -1.50 3.11
C ASP A 156 -11.43 -0.69 2.06
N GLU A 157 -12.62 -0.20 2.40
CA GLU A 157 -13.42 0.71 1.54
C GLU A 157 -13.01 2.17 1.64
N THR A 158 -12.21 2.55 2.64
CA THR A 158 -11.88 3.94 2.91
C THR A 158 -10.82 4.47 1.95
N TYR A 159 -10.82 5.78 1.69
CA TYR A 159 -9.77 6.38 0.86
C TYR A 159 -8.41 6.39 1.59
N PRO A 160 -7.30 5.99 0.92
CA PRO A 160 -7.19 5.55 -0.49
C PRO A 160 -7.22 4.02 -0.71
N LEU A 161 -7.55 3.23 0.31
CA LEU A 161 -7.35 1.78 0.38
C LEU A 161 -8.18 0.96 -0.62
N SER A 162 -9.21 1.56 -1.22
CA SER A 162 -9.92 0.96 -2.37
C SER A 162 -9.74 1.73 -3.69
N GLN A 163 -9.15 2.94 -3.66
CA GLN A 163 -9.02 3.81 -4.84
C GLN A 163 -7.56 3.96 -5.27
N TYR A 164 -6.94 2.86 -5.69
CA TYR A 164 -5.59 2.90 -6.23
C TYR A 164 -5.31 1.76 -7.21
N GLU A 165 -4.40 2.00 -8.15
CA GLU A 165 -3.81 0.98 -9.02
C GLU A 165 -2.31 0.83 -8.73
N ILE A 166 -1.81 -0.39 -8.93
CA ILE A 166 -0.39 -0.72 -8.77
C ILE A 166 0.14 -1.37 -10.04
N ALA A 167 1.38 -1.06 -10.39
CA ALA A 167 2.10 -1.84 -11.39
C ALA A 167 2.42 -3.24 -10.85
N LEU A 168 2.22 -4.26 -11.68
CA LEU A 168 2.61 -5.64 -11.41
C LEU A 168 3.67 -6.10 -12.42
N PRO A 169 4.61 -6.98 -12.03
CA PRO A 169 4.80 -7.56 -10.69
C PRO A 169 5.32 -6.53 -9.67
N ILE A 170 5.02 -6.76 -8.38
CA ILE A 170 5.45 -5.87 -7.28
C ILE A 170 6.98 -5.94 -7.16
N ASP A 171 7.63 -4.78 -7.04
CA ASP A 171 9.07 -4.71 -6.85
C ASP A 171 9.50 -5.19 -5.44
N LEU A 172 10.76 -5.65 -5.32
CA LEU A 172 11.27 -6.24 -4.08
C LEU A 172 11.29 -5.26 -2.89
N GLU A 173 11.56 -3.97 -3.13
CA GLU A 173 11.63 -2.97 -2.07
C GLU A 173 10.23 -2.70 -1.49
N THR A 174 9.20 -2.64 -2.34
CA THR A 174 7.79 -2.60 -1.92
C THR A 174 7.37 -3.87 -1.17
N LYS A 175 7.76 -5.06 -1.63
CA LYS A 175 7.49 -6.32 -0.89
C LYS A 175 8.11 -6.29 0.50
N ARG A 176 9.36 -5.85 0.61
CA ARG A 176 10.08 -5.71 1.90
C ARG A 176 9.41 -4.70 2.82
N TYR A 177 8.99 -3.56 2.28
CA TYR A 177 8.26 -2.55 3.05
C TYR A 177 6.97 -3.12 3.66
N VAL A 178 6.16 -3.82 2.86
CA VAL A 178 4.91 -4.43 3.35
C VAL A 178 5.21 -5.52 4.38
N ALA A 179 6.21 -6.36 4.14
CA ALA A 179 6.64 -7.38 5.10
C ALA A 179 7.07 -6.77 6.45
N GLU A 180 7.74 -5.62 6.41
CA GLU A 180 8.08 -4.85 7.62
C GLU A 180 6.83 -4.29 8.32
N GLN A 181 5.86 -3.74 7.58
CA GLN A 181 4.61 -3.27 8.17
C GLN A 181 3.83 -4.40 8.84
N VAL A 182 3.76 -5.57 8.19
CA VAL A 182 3.15 -6.79 8.77
C VAL A 182 3.87 -7.18 10.07
N ALA A 183 5.20 -7.26 10.04
CA ALA A 183 5.98 -7.60 11.22
C ALA A 183 5.79 -6.59 12.37
N ASN A 184 5.71 -5.29 12.05
CA ASN A 184 5.51 -4.24 13.06
C ASN A 184 4.09 -4.26 13.65
N TYR A 185 3.07 -4.55 12.83
CA TYR A 185 1.70 -4.73 13.30
C TYR A 185 1.58 -5.94 14.24
N ILE A 186 2.21 -7.07 13.89
CA ILE A 186 2.28 -8.26 14.76
C ILE A 186 2.99 -7.96 16.08
N LYS A 187 4.06 -7.16 16.06
CA LYS A 187 4.79 -6.81 17.30
C LYS A 187 3.95 -5.99 18.27
N LYS A 188 3.13 -5.07 17.76
CA LYS A 188 2.34 -4.12 18.56
C LYS A 188 0.98 -4.66 18.99
N SER A 189 0.48 -5.68 18.31
CA SER A 189 -0.86 -6.21 18.57
C SER A 189 -0.95 -7.10 19.83
N GLY A 190 -2.16 -7.37 20.30
CA GLY A 190 -2.42 -8.22 21.48
C GLY A 190 -2.83 -9.66 21.17
N TYR A 191 -2.73 -10.11 19.91
CA TYR A 191 -3.31 -11.40 19.50
C TYR A 191 -2.62 -12.60 20.13
N LYS A 192 -3.41 -13.63 20.46
CA LYS A 192 -2.96 -14.91 21.02
C LYS A 192 -2.53 -15.88 19.94
N GLU A 193 -3.07 -15.76 18.73
CA GLU A 193 -2.75 -16.63 17.59
C GLU A 193 -2.79 -15.83 16.28
N ILE A 194 -1.94 -16.22 15.33
CA ILE A 194 -1.92 -15.65 13.98
C ILE A 194 -2.12 -16.76 12.95
N ILE A 195 -3.06 -16.54 12.03
CA ILE A 195 -3.27 -17.38 10.85
C ILE A 195 -2.83 -16.55 9.64
N PHE A 196 -1.87 -17.04 8.88
CA PHE A 196 -1.34 -16.36 7.70
C PHE A 196 -1.68 -17.15 6.45
N VAL A 197 -2.41 -16.55 5.52
CA VAL A 197 -2.68 -17.12 4.20
C VAL A 197 -1.60 -16.63 3.25
N GLU A 198 -0.82 -17.56 2.71
CA GLU A 198 0.34 -17.26 1.88
C GLU A 198 -0.03 -17.08 0.41
N ASP A 199 0.56 -16.08 -0.26
CA ASP A 199 0.49 -15.90 -1.70
C ASP A 199 1.92 -15.77 -2.27
N ARG A 200 2.52 -16.94 -2.58
CA ARG A 200 3.90 -17.01 -3.09
C ARG A 200 4.08 -16.38 -4.46
N GLU A 201 3.02 -16.33 -5.27
CA GLU A 201 3.08 -15.81 -6.63
C GLU A 201 3.36 -14.30 -6.61
N ASN A 202 2.60 -13.56 -5.79
CA ASN A 202 2.78 -12.11 -5.70
C ASN A 202 3.84 -11.69 -4.67
N TRP A 203 4.04 -12.46 -3.59
CA TRP A 203 4.85 -12.04 -2.45
C TRP A 203 6.13 -12.84 -2.21
N ASN A 204 6.37 -13.90 -2.99
CA ASN A 204 7.43 -14.89 -2.71
C ASN A 204 7.33 -15.38 -1.25
N GLU A 205 8.44 -15.50 -0.55
CA GLU A 205 8.49 -15.87 0.87
C GLU A 205 8.73 -14.64 1.78
N VAL A 206 8.83 -13.44 1.21
CA VAL A 206 9.28 -12.23 1.94
C VAL A 206 8.35 -11.87 3.10
N VAL A 207 7.04 -11.91 2.87
CA VAL A 207 6.04 -11.62 3.92
C VAL A 207 5.93 -12.78 4.89
N THR A 208 5.96 -14.03 4.39
CA THR A 208 5.94 -15.24 5.22
C THR A 208 7.10 -15.24 6.23
N GLU A 209 8.33 -15.04 5.76
CA GLU A 209 9.53 -14.96 6.61
C GLU A 209 9.48 -13.83 7.63
N ALA A 210 8.92 -12.66 7.26
CA ALA A 210 8.76 -11.56 8.18
C ALA A 210 7.73 -11.88 9.28
N CYS A 211 6.62 -12.51 8.90
CA CYS A 211 5.59 -12.99 9.82
C CYS A 211 6.15 -14.03 10.79
N GLU A 212 6.86 -15.05 10.29
CA GLU A 212 7.51 -16.08 11.12
C GLU A 212 8.50 -15.48 12.12
N ARG A 213 9.37 -14.57 11.67
CA ARG A 213 10.34 -13.90 12.55
C ARG A 213 9.65 -13.06 13.62
N ALA A 214 8.55 -12.38 13.28
CA ALA A 214 7.78 -11.58 14.25
C ALA A 214 7.08 -12.48 15.29
N CYS A 215 6.46 -13.57 14.84
CA CYS A 215 5.78 -14.53 15.72
C CYS A 215 6.75 -15.24 16.67
N LYS A 216 7.91 -15.71 16.16
CA LYS A 216 8.97 -16.33 16.98
C LYS A 216 9.46 -15.41 18.11
N LYS A 217 9.66 -14.12 17.82
CA LYS A 217 10.08 -13.14 18.83
C LYS A 217 9.07 -12.94 19.96
N ARG A 218 7.76 -13.06 19.66
CA ARG A 218 6.69 -12.91 20.65
C ARG A 218 6.14 -14.22 21.20
N LYS A 219 6.66 -15.37 20.73
CA LYS A 219 6.15 -16.71 21.06
C LYS A 219 4.65 -16.85 20.74
N ILE A 220 4.19 -16.23 19.66
CA ILE A 220 2.80 -16.34 19.19
C ILE A 220 2.70 -17.55 18.25
N PRO A 221 1.76 -18.49 18.46
CA PRO A 221 1.45 -19.54 17.52
C PRO A 221 1.10 -18.98 16.13
N LEU A 222 1.80 -19.47 15.11
CA LEU A 222 1.58 -19.09 13.71
C LEU A 222 1.13 -20.32 12.93
N LYS A 223 -0.05 -20.23 12.30
CA LYS A 223 -0.54 -21.22 11.34
C LYS A 223 -0.42 -20.65 9.92
N VAL A 224 0.47 -21.19 9.11
CA VAL A 224 0.61 -20.80 7.69
C VAL A 224 -0.26 -21.71 6.82
N LEU A 225 -1.08 -21.09 5.97
CA LEU A 225 -1.96 -21.76 5.02
C LEU A 225 -1.49 -21.45 3.59
N SER A 226 -1.04 -22.46 2.86
CA SER A 226 -0.45 -22.28 1.53
C SER A 226 -1.47 -21.89 0.45
N GLY A 227 -1.14 -20.85 -0.33
CA GLY A 227 -1.91 -20.26 -1.43
C GLY A 227 -2.40 -21.19 -2.54
N ASN A 228 -1.70 -22.30 -2.77
CA ASN A 228 -2.03 -23.21 -3.87
C ASN A 228 -3.36 -23.96 -3.68
N ARG A 229 -3.95 -23.93 -2.47
CA ARG A 229 -5.25 -24.56 -2.17
C ARG A 229 -6.47 -23.68 -2.49
N TRP A 230 -6.30 -22.42 -2.88
CA TRP A 230 -7.39 -21.44 -2.94
C TRP A 230 -7.85 -21.08 -4.37
N GLY A 231 -7.30 -21.76 -5.38
CA GLY A 231 -7.86 -21.91 -6.73
C GLY A 231 -7.93 -20.62 -7.57
N LYS A 232 -7.03 -20.51 -8.55
CA LYS A 232 -7.34 -19.80 -9.80
C LYS A 232 -8.53 -20.49 -10.49
N PRO A 233 -9.35 -19.77 -11.27
CA PRO A 233 -10.44 -20.36 -12.05
C PRO A 233 -9.99 -21.56 -12.87
#